data_AF-A0A950VWM4-F1
#
_entry.id   AF-A0A950VWM4-F1
#
_cell.length_a   1.000
_cell.length_b   1.000
_cell.length_c   1.000
_cell.angle_alpha   90.00
_cell.angle_beta   90.00
_cell.angle_gamma   90.00
#
_symmetry.space_group_name_H-M   'P 1'
#
loop_
_entity.id
_entity.type
_entity.pdbx_description
1 polymer ?
#
loop_
_entity_poly.entity_id
_entity_poly.type
_entity_poly.pdbx_seq_one_letter_code
_entity_poly.pdbx_strand_id
1 'polypeptide(L)'
;MTLTETPFERVRSVLAKKYSLATDAITPESTLESLGLDSLDLIELLFDVEDEFGIRIPQDGGAALKTATIQDIIDSIQKLVPETPPAVAAND
;
A
#
# COMPACT_ATOMS: atom_id res chain seq x y z
N MET A 1 -18.22 -15.50 -3.54
CA MET A 1 -17.28 -14.68 -4.33
C MET A 1 -16.00 -14.64 -3.51
N THR A 2 -15.01 -15.46 -3.88
CA THR A 2 -13.82 -15.73 -3.04
C THR A 2 -12.86 -14.55 -3.15
N LEU A 3 -12.81 -13.74 -2.11
CA LEU A 3 -12.04 -12.51 -2.10
C LEU A 3 -10.70 -12.76 -1.39
N THR A 4 -9.80 -13.50 -2.04
CA THR A 4 -8.38 -13.56 -1.67
C THR A 4 -7.65 -12.43 -2.38
N GLU A 5 -8.06 -11.18 -2.15
CA GLU A 5 -7.35 -10.02 -2.69
C GLU A 5 -6.10 -9.77 -1.84
N THR A 6 -4.95 -9.67 -2.48
CA THR A 6 -3.70 -9.35 -1.79
C THR A 6 -3.73 -7.89 -1.30
N PRO A 7 -2.95 -7.55 -0.25
CA PRO A 7 -2.83 -6.16 0.19
C PRO A 7 -2.34 -5.24 -0.94
N PHE A 8 -1.57 -5.76 -1.89
CA PHE A 8 -1.21 -5.05 -3.13
C PHE A 8 -2.43 -4.66 -3.96
N GLU A 9 -3.32 -5.61 -4.27
CA GLU A 9 -4.50 -5.33 -5.10
C GLU A 9 -5.44 -4.34 -4.43
N ARG A 10 -5.55 -4.39 -3.10
CA ARG A 10 -6.31 -3.40 -2.31
C ARG A 10 -5.70 -2.01 -2.40
N VAL A 11 -4.42 -1.86 -2.08
CA VAL A 11 -3.72 -0.56 -2.16
C VAL A 11 -3.76 -0.01 -3.59
N ARG A 12 -3.51 -0.87 -4.59
CA ARG A 12 -3.59 -0.52 -6.01
C ARG A 12 -4.98 -0.05 -6.42
N SER A 13 -6.04 -0.70 -5.95
CA SER A 13 -7.43 -0.32 -6.24
C SER A 13 -7.77 1.03 -5.60
N VAL A 14 -7.33 1.27 -4.36
CA VAL A 14 -7.49 2.57 -3.68
C VAL A 14 -6.77 3.67 -4.45
N LEU A 15 -5.51 3.45 -4.82
CA LEU A 15 -4.71 4.38 -5.59
C LEU A 15 -5.34 4.69 -6.97
N ALA A 16 -5.75 3.66 -7.71
CA ALA A 16 -6.36 3.80 -9.02
C ALA A 16 -7.69 4.57 -8.95
N LYS A 17 -8.51 4.34 -7.92
CA LYS A 17 -9.79 5.01 -7.74
C LYS A 17 -9.65 6.45 -7.25
N LYS A 18 -8.82 6.70 -6.23
CA LYS A 18 -8.65 8.05 -5.64
C LYS A 18 -7.92 8.98 -6.60
N TYR A 19 -6.86 8.49 -7.23
CA TYR A 19 -5.97 9.32 -8.05
C TYR A 19 -6.20 9.15 -9.56
N SER A 20 -7.21 8.37 -9.96
CA SER A 20 -7.49 8.04 -11.38
C SER A 20 -6.26 7.51 -12.13
N LEU A 21 -5.41 6.77 -11.41
CA LEU A 21 -4.19 6.18 -11.96
C LEU A 21 -4.51 4.88 -12.68
N ALA A 22 -3.78 4.61 -13.76
CA ALA A 22 -3.85 3.32 -14.42
C ALA A 22 -3.27 2.25 -13.47
N THR A 23 -4.01 1.16 -13.29
CA THR A 23 -3.54 -0.03 -12.56
C THR A 23 -2.21 -0.53 -13.11
N ASP A 24 -1.96 -0.37 -14.41
CA ASP A 24 -0.69 -0.73 -15.09
C ASP A 24 0.50 0.17 -14.69
N ALA A 25 0.24 1.44 -14.35
CA ALA A 25 1.27 2.37 -13.89
C ALA A 25 1.69 2.14 -12.44
N ILE A 26 0.82 1.47 -11.66
CA ILE A 26 1.08 1.13 -10.26
C ILE A 26 1.85 -0.19 -10.22
N THR A 27 3.17 -0.09 -10.18
CA THR A 27 4.06 -1.24 -10.03
C THR A 27 4.58 -1.33 -8.59
N PRO A 28 4.98 -2.53 -8.11
CA PRO A 28 5.60 -2.67 -6.79
C PRO A 28 6.88 -1.84 -6.63
N GLU A 29 7.56 -1.53 -7.73
CA GLU A 29 8.78 -0.72 -7.76
C GLU A 29 8.49 0.79 -7.90
N SER A 30 7.25 1.16 -8.24
CA SER A 30 6.84 2.56 -8.34
C SER A 30 6.90 3.22 -6.96
N THR A 31 7.29 4.49 -6.92
CA THR A 31 7.17 5.36 -5.75
C THR A 31 5.95 6.26 -5.89
N LEU A 32 5.47 6.83 -4.79
CA LEU A 32 4.38 7.81 -4.81
C LEU A 32 4.74 9.02 -5.69
N GLU A 33 5.99 9.47 -5.62
CA GLU A 33 6.51 10.56 -6.44
C GLU A 33 6.49 10.23 -7.94
N SER A 34 6.82 8.99 -8.33
CA SER A 34 6.74 8.50 -9.72
C SER A 34 5.30 8.47 -10.24
N LEU A 35 4.34 8.22 -9.35
CA LEU A 35 2.91 8.25 -9.66
C LEU A 35 2.33 9.69 -9.69
N GLY A 36 3.15 10.70 -9.42
CA GLY A 36 2.72 12.09 -9.36
C GLY A 36 1.91 12.43 -8.10
N LEU A 37 2.13 11.67 -7.02
CA LEU A 37 1.48 11.89 -5.74
C LEU A 37 2.38 12.72 -4.84
N ASP A 38 1.80 13.73 -4.21
CA ASP A 38 2.51 14.60 -3.29
C ASP A 38 2.45 14.05 -1.86
N SER A 39 3.21 14.69 -0.99
CA SER A 39 3.21 14.33 0.43
C SER A 39 1.87 14.49 1.14
N LEU A 40 0.95 15.30 0.61
CA LEU A 40 -0.40 15.43 1.14
C LEU A 40 -1.24 14.20 0.77
N ASP A 41 -1.15 13.77 -0.49
CA ASP A 41 -1.82 12.57 -0.99
C ASP A 41 -1.39 11.33 -0.21
N LEU A 42 -0.10 11.23 0.14
CA LEU A 42 0.40 10.15 0.99
C LEU A 42 -0.30 10.09 2.35
N ILE A 43 -0.53 11.24 2.99
CA ILE A 43 -1.20 11.30 4.28
C ILE A 43 -2.64 10.81 4.13
N GLU A 44 -3.35 11.25 3.09
CA GLU A 44 -4.72 10.79 2.82
C GLU A 44 -4.79 9.29 2.51
N LEU A 45 -3.85 8.78 1.70
CA LEU A 45 -3.72 7.35 1.40
C LEU A 45 -3.47 6.55 2.69
N LEU A 46 -2.60 7.06 3.57
CA LEU A 46 -2.27 6.40 4.82
C LEU A 46 -3.51 6.21 5.69
N PHE A 47 -4.31 7.27 5.85
CA PHE A 47 -5.57 7.20 6.60
C PHE A 47 -6.57 6.22 5.97
N ASP A 48 -6.70 6.21 4.64
CA ASP A 48 -7.60 5.29 3.91
C ASP A 48 -7.19 3.83 4.12
N VAL A 49 -5.89 3.56 4.05
CA VAL A 49 -5.30 2.24 4.31
C VAL A 49 -5.44 1.84 5.78
N GLU A 50 -5.17 2.75 6.72
CA GLU A 50 -5.34 2.49 8.15
C GLU A 50 -6.79 2.10 8.48
N ASP A 51 -7.78 2.78 7.89
CA ASP A 51 -9.21 2.49 8.05
C ASP A 51 -9.60 1.16 7.38
N GLU A 52 -9.21 0.95 6.11
CA GLU A 52 -9.54 -0.26 5.35
C GLU A 52 -8.96 -1.53 6.00
N PHE A 53 -7.73 -1.46 6.51
CA PHE A 53 -7.05 -2.61 7.12
C PHE A 53 -7.18 -2.66 8.64
N GLY A 54 -7.76 -1.63 9.28
CA GLY A 54 -7.87 -1.53 10.74
C GLY A 54 -6.51 -1.48 11.47
N ILE A 55 -5.48 -0.92 10.83
CA ILE A 55 -4.12 -0.82 11.38
C ILE A 55 -3.78 0.61 11.80
N ARG A 56 -2.62 0.77 12.44
CA ARG A 56 -2.08 2.08 12.82
C ARG A 56 -0.65 2.20 12.33
N ILE A 57 -0.40 3.12 11.40
CA ILE A 57 0.93 3.39 10.87
C ILE A 57 1.51 4.57 11.66
N PRO A 58 2.67 4.39 12.33
CA PRO A 58 3.26 5.49 13.09
C PRO A 58 3.63 6.66 12.16
N GLN A 59 3.44 7.89 12.64
CA GLN A 59 3.74 9.12 11.88
C GLN A 59 5.20 9.19 11.39
N ASP A 60 6.13 8.57 12.10
CA ASP A 60 7.54 8.43 11.68
C ASP A 60 7.67 7.59 10.39
N GLY A 61 6.77 6.60 10.23
CA GLY A 61 6.62 5.80 9.02
C GLY A 61 6.17 6.64 7.83
N GLY A 62 5.28 7.62 7.99
CA GLY A 62 4.82 8.47 6.88
C GLY A 62 5.95 9.21 6.15
N ALA A 63 7.01 9.60 6.86
CA ALA A 63 8.20 10.21 6.24
C ALA A 63 9.06 9.16 5.50
N ALA A 64 9.24 7.97 6.08
CA ALA A 64 9.93 6.86 5.41
C ALA A 64 9.18 6.37 4.17
N LEU A 65 7.84 6.41 4.22
CA LEU A 65 6.94 5.99 3.15
C LEU A 65 6.94 6.95 1.95
N LYS A 66 7.36 8.22 2.13
CA LYS A 66 7.52 9.16 1.00
C LYS A 66 8.52 8.66 -0.03
N THR A 67 9.62 8.08 0.44
CA THR A 67 10.68 7.54 -0.41
C THR A 67 10.53 6.04 -0.64
N ALA A 68 9.54 5.41 -0.01
CA ALA A 68 9.27 4.00 -0.13
C ALA A 68 8.58 3.69 -1.47
N THR A 69 8.78 2.48 -1.94
CA THR A 69 8.05 1.95 -3.08
C THR A 69 6.69 1.41 -2.64
N ILE A 70 5.77 1.23 -3.58
CA ILE A 70 4.46 0.62 -3.30
C ILE A 70 4.63 -0.73 -2.57
N GLN A 71 5.63 -1.52 -2.95
CA GLN A 71 5.95 -2.79 -2.29
C GLN A 71 6.28 -2.65 -0.80
N ASP A 72 7.05 -1.63 -0.43
CA ASP A 72 7.48 -1.39 0.94
C ASP A 72 6.33 -0.89 1.82
N ILE A 73 5.42 -0.07 1.25
CA ILE A 73 4.16 0.32 1.90
C ILE A 73 3.33 -0.94 2.21
N ILE A 74 3.21 -1.85 1.25
CA ILE A 74 2.45 -3.09 1.40
C ILE A 74 3.07 -4.04 2.41
N ASP A 75 4.40 -4.18 2.40
CA ASP A 75 5.13 -4.97 3.40
C ASP A 75 4.95 -4.39 4.81
N SER A 76 4.97 -3.07 4.94
CA SER A 76 4.68 -2.36 6.19
C SER A 76 3.26 -2.64 6.69
N ILE A 77 2.26 -2.58 5.81
CA ILE A 77 0.87 -2.92 6.13
C ILE A 77 0.78 -4.38 6.59
N GLN A 78 1.36 -5.32 5.84
CA GLN A 78 1.35 -6.74 6.17
C GLN A 78 1.99 -7.05 7.54
N LYS A 79 3.04 -6.31 7.92
CA LYS A 79 3.66 -6.44 9.24
C LYS A 79 2.78 -5.91 10.38
N LEU A 80 1.89 -4.97 10.09
CA LEU A 80 1.03 -4.30 11.06
C LEU A 80 -0.35 -4.95 11.18
N VAL A 81 -0.86 -5.59 10.12
CA VAL A 81 -2.11 -6.35 10.14
C VAL A 81 -1.90 -7.62 10.99
N PRO A 82 -2.61 -7.79 12.12
CA PRO A 82 -2.39 -8.90 13.05
C PRO A 82 -2.89 -10.27 12.54
N GLU A 83 -3.31 -10.40 11.28
CA GLU A 83 -3.95 -11.60 10.76
C GLU A 83 -3.15 -12.26 9.62
N THR A 84 -2.34 -13.23 10.06
CA THR A 84 -1.71 -14.34 9.32
C THR A 84 -0.32 -14.05 8.72
N PRO A 85 0.71 -14.84 9.08
CA PRO A 85 2.05 -14.74 8.50
C PRO A 85 2.00 -14.86 6.98
N PRO A 86 2.97 -14.30 6.25
CA PRO A 86 3.09 -14.54 4.82
C PRO A 86 3.15 -16.05 4.62
N ALA A 87 2.19 -16.60 3.89
CA ALA A 87 2.44 -17.82 3.16
C ALA A 87 3.59 -17.50 2.20
N VAL A 88 4.81 -17.63 2.71
CA VAL A 88 6.03 -17.75 1.94
C VAL A 88 5.90 -19.04 1.15
N ALA A 89 5.11 -18.98 0.08
CA ALA A 89 5.36 -19.77 -1.10
C ALA A 89 6.62 -19.20 -1.75
N ALA A 90 7.76 -19.42 -1.11
CA ALA A 90 9.02 -19.49 -1.82
C ALA A 90 8.91 -20.73 -2.73
N ASN A 91 8.68 -20.49 -4.02
CA ASN A 91 8.91 -21.47 -5.07
C ASN A 91 10.43 -21.56 -5.30
N ASP A 92 11.02 -22.74 -5.06
CA ASP A 92 11.53 -23.68 -6.09
C ASP A 92 11.93 -25.01 -5.40
#